data_AF-A0A086LN57-F1
#
_entry.id   AF-A0A086LN57-F1
#
_cell.length_a   1.000
_cell.length_b   1.000
_cell.length_c   1.000
_cell.angle_alpha   90.00
_cell.angle_beta   90.00
_cell.angle_gamma   90.00
#
_symmetry.space_group_name_H-M   'P 1'
#
loop_
_entity.id
_entity.type
_entity.pdbx_description
1 polymer ?
#
loop_
_entity_poly.entity_id
_entity_poly.type
_entity_poly.pdbx_seq_one_letter_code
_entity_poly.pdbx_strand_id
1 'polypeptide(L)'
;MKEDVCARRLQALLKRRADHLLKIKLKDDNKTVALGTSKINYMDPRITVAFCKKYEVPIEKLFNKSLRLKFPWAMFAKSTFEF
;
A
#
# COMPACT_ATOMS: atom_id res chain seq x y z
N MET A 1 25.46 28.43 -0.97
CA MET A 1 24.42 28.16 0.06
C MET A 1 22.98 28.29 -0.44
N LYS A 2 22.57 29.40 -1.09
CA LYS A 2 21.17 29.54 -1.58
C LYS A 2 20.80 28.60 -2.73
N GLU A 3 21.76 28.28 -3.60
CA GLU A 3 21.56 27.38 -4.75
C GLU A 3 21.30 25.93 -4.34
N ASP A 4 22.03 25.42 -3.33
CA ASP A 4 21.82 24.08 -2.76
C ASP A 4 20.41 23.93 -2.15
N VAL A 5 19.94 24.96 -1.43
CA VAL A 5 18.58 24.99 -0.89
C VAL A 5 17.54 24.99 -2.02
N CYS A 6 17.81 25.71 -3.11
CA CYS A 6 16.94 25.74 -4.28
C CYS A 6 16.88 24.38 -4.98
N ALA A 7 18.03 23.73 -5.16
CA ALA A 7 18.14 22.39 -5.74
C ALA A 7 17.39 21.34 -4.90
N ARG A 8 17.53 21.37 -3.57
CA ARG A 8 16.78 20.49 -2.66
C ARG A 8 15.27 20.70 -2.73
N ARG A 9 14.82 21.96 -2.83
CA ARG A 9 13.39 22.28 -3.01
C ARG A 9 12.87 21.77 -4.35
N LEU A 10 13.63 21.95 -5.42
CA LEU A 10 13.29 21.44 -6.74
C LEU A 10 13.14 19.91 -6.72
N GLN A 11 14.09 19.19 -6.11
CA GLN A 11 14.01 17.74 -5.96
C GLN A 11 12.75 17.29 -5.19
N ALA A 12 12.41 17.97 -4.10
CA ALA A 12 11.20 17.68 -3.34
C ALA A 12 9.92 17.89 -4.17
N LEU A 13 9.86 18.94 -4.99
CA LEU A 13 8.74 19.21 -5.89
C LEU A 13 8.63 18.18 -7.01
N LEU A 14 9.76 17.78 -7.60
CA LEU A 14 9.79 16.73 -8.63
C LEU A 14 9.28 15.39 -8.09
N LYS A 15 9.71 15.00 -6.88
CA LYS A 15 9.20 13.81 -6.20
C LYS A 15 7.69 13.89 -5.99
N ARG A 16 7.19 15.02 -5.46
CA ARG A 16 5.74 15.23 -5.25
C ARG A 16 4.95 15.15 -6.55
N ARG A 17 5.48 15.72 -7.64
CA ARG A 17 4.86 15.64 -8.97
C ARG A 17 4.76 14.17 -9.42
N ALA A 18 5.83 13.40 -9.28
CA ALA A 18 5.81 11.98 -9.63
C ALA A 18 4.77 11.19 -8.82
N ASP A 19 4.70 11.41 -7.51
CA ASP A 19 3.72 10.76 -6.64
C ASP A 19 2.27 11.09 -7.03
N HIS A 20 2.00 12.36 -7.41
CA HIS A 20 0.68 12.78 -7.86
C HIS A 20 0.30 12.14 -9.20
N LEU A 21 1.22 12.09 -10.17
CA LEU A 21 0.98 11.44 -11.46
C LEU A 21 0.66 9.95 -11.30
N LEU A 22 1.40 9.26 -10.42
CA LEU A 22 1.14 7.86 -10.10
C LEU A 22 -0.26 7.67 -9.49
N LYS A 23 -0.65 8.52 -8.53
CA LYS A 23 -1.97 8.45 -7.90
C LYS A 23 -3.11 8.68 -8.88
N ILE A 24 -2.94 9.62 -9.82
CA ILE A 24 -3.93 9.91 -10.85
C ILE A 24 -4.09 8.69 -11.76
N LYS A 25 -2.99 8.11 -12.24
CA LYS A 25 -3.00 6.92 -13.09
C LYS A 25 -3.69 5.75 -12.40
N LEU A 26 -3.31 5.45 -11.15
CA LEU A 26 -3.92 4.35 -10.38
C LEU A 26 -5.42 4.53 -10.16
N LYS A 27 -5.89 5.78 -10.00
CA LYS A 27 -7.32 6.07 -9.87
C LYS A 27 -8.06 5.84 -11.18
N ASP A 28 -7.44 6.18 -12.30
CA ASP A 28 -8.05 6.01 -13.63
C ASP A 28 -8.08 4.53 -14.03
N ASP A 29 -6.96 3.81 -13.86
CA ASP A 29 -6.85 2.37 -14.13
C ASP A 29 -7.89 1.56 -13.33
N ASN A 30 -8.18 1.97 -12.09
CA ASN A 30 -9.14 1.28 -11.21
C ASN A 30 -10.57 1.82 -11.30
N LYS A 31 -10.87 2.76 -12.21
CA LYS A 31 -12.17 3.45 -12.26
C LYS A 31 -13.36 2.51 -12.48
N THR A 32 -13.14 1.40 -13.17
CA THR A 32 -14.17 0.43 -13.54
C THR A 32 -14.14 -0.85 -12.69
N VAL A 33 -13.22 -0.96 -11.72
CA VAL A 33 -12.98 -2.20 -10.97
C VAL A 33 -13.16 -1.99 -9.47
N ALA A 34 -14.05 -2.78 -8.86
CA ALA A 34 -14.28 -2.78 -7.42
C ALA A 34 -13.39 -3.80 -6.69
N LEU A 35 -12.27 -3.33 -6.11
CA LEU A 35 -11.30 -4.19 -5.41
C LEU A 35 -11.71 -4.62 -3.99
N GLY A 36 -12.78 -4.05 -3.44
CA GLY A 36 -13.22 -4.31 -2.07
C GLY A 36 -13.67 -5.76 -1.86
N THR A 37 -14.53 -6.26 -2.72
CA THR A 37 -15.15 -7.59 -2.55
C THR A 37 -14.13 -8.71 -2.63
N SER A 38 -13.22 -8.67 -3.62
CA SER A 38 -12.12 -9.64 -3.76
C SER A 38 -11.23 -9.65 -2.53
N LYS A 39 -10.83 -8.47 -2.06
CA LYS A 39 -9.97 -8.30 -0.88
C LYS A 39 -10.59 -8.79 0.42
N ILE A 40 -11.90 -8.70 0.56
CA ILE A 40 -12.58 -8.97 1.83
C ILE A 40 -13.08 -10.42 1.91
N ASN A 41 -13.35 -11.06 0.78
CA ASN A 41 -14.06 -12.34 0.75
C ASN A 41 -13.36 -13.43 -0.05
N TYR A 42 -12.49 -13.09 -1.00
CA TYR A 42 -11.94 -14.05 -1.96
C TYR A 42 -10.42 -14.19 -1.90
N MET A 43 -9.70 -13.26 -1.26
CA MET A 43 -8.27 -13.37 -1.02
C MET A 43 -8.00 -13.84 0.41
N ASP A 44 -7.10 -14.82 0.58
CA ASP A 44 -6.66 -15.23 1.91
C ASP A 44 -5.87 -14.08 2.57
N PRO A 45 -6.34 -13.53 3.70
CA PRO A 45 -5.68 -12.41 4.37
C PRO A 45 -4.25 -12.72 4.82
N ARG A 46 -3.89 -14.00 5.02
CA ARG A 46 -2.54 -14.44 5.39
C ARG A 46 -1.52 -14.16 4.29
N ILE A 47 -1.94 -14.24 3.02
CA ILE A 47 -1.09 -13.86 1.87
C ILE A 47 -0.67 -12.39 1.99
N THR A 48 -1.65 -11.52 2.28
CA THR A 48 -1.39 -10.08 2.46
C THR A 48 -0.51 -9.81 3.69
N VAL A 49 -0.77 -10.50 4.81
CA VAL A 49 0.05 -10.35 6.03
C VAL A 49 1.49 -10.81 5.79
N ALA A 50 1.69 -11.95 5.13
CA ALA A 50 3.00 -12.48 4.82
C ALA A 50 3.79 -11.53 3.91
N PHE A 51 3.16 -10.99 2.87
CA PHE A 51 3.73 -9.95 2.03
C PHE A 51 4.17 -8.71 2.85
N CYS A 52 3.30 -8.21 3.73
CA CYS A 52 3.62 -7.06 4.56
C CYS A 52 4.83 -7.31 5.47
N LYS A 53 4.92 -8.50 6.07
CA LYS A 53 6.06 -8.89 6.92
C LYS A 53 7.35 -9.07 6.10
N LYS A 54 7.25 -9.63 4.90
CA LYS A 54 8.40 -9.90 4.02
C LYS A 54 9.06 -8.61 3.51
N TYR A 55 8.27 -7.57 3.22
CA TYR A 55 8.75 -6.31 2.64
C TYR A 55 8.65 -5.12 3.61
N GLU A 56 8.47 -5.39 4.90
CA GLU A 56 8.37 -4.37 5.96
C GLU A 56 7.33 -3.27 5.64
N VAL A 57 6.23 -3.66 4.99
CA VAL A 57 5.14 -2.74 4.65
C VAL A 57 4.19 -2.65 5.85
N PRO A 58 3.89 -1.45 6.35
CA PRO A 58 2.93 -1.30 7.45
C PRO A 58 1.54 -1.82 7.06
N ILE A 59 1.01 -2.76 7.85
CA ILE A 59 -0.22 -3.49 7.53
C ILE A 59 -1.42 -2.56 7.39
N GLU A 60 -1.44 -1.42 8.08
CA GLU A 60 -2.49 -0.41 8.02
C GLU A 60 -2.63 0.26 6.65
N LYS A 61 -1.59 0.21 5.81
CA LYS A 61 -1.65 0.70 4.42
C LYS A 61 -2.50 -0.21 3.54
N LEU A 62 -2.59 -1.50 3.87
CA LEU A 62 -3.37 -2.49 3.13
C LEU A 62 -4.68 -2.83 3.86
N PHE A 63 -4.65 -3.07 5.16
CA PHE A 63 -5.83 -3.35 5.97
C PHE A 63 -6.17 -2.19 6.90
N ASN A 64 -7.29 -1.53 6.61
CA ASN A 64 -7.87 -0.54 7.51
C ASN A 64 -8.26 -1.19 8.86
N LYS A 65 -8.68 -0.36 9.82
CA LYS A 65 -9.04 -0.82 11.18
C LYS A 65 -10.07 -1.96 11.15
N SER A 66 -11.12 -1.84 10.33
CA SER A 66 -12.18 -2.85 10.24
C SER A 66 -11.68 -4.20 9.72
N LEU A 67 -10.79 -4.21 8.71
CA LEU A 67 -10.22 -5.45 8.18
C LEU A 67 -9.26 -6.13 9.17
N ARG A 68 -8.50 -5.35 9.95
CA ARG A 68 -7.65 -5.90 11.02
C ARG A 68 -8.49 -6.56 12.12
N LEU A 69 -9.64 -5.97 12.45
CA LEU A 69 -10.60 -6.57 13.39
C LEU A 69 -11.31 -7.80 12.83
N LYS A 70 -11.52 -7.87 11.51
CA LYS A 70 -12.12 -9.03 10.83
C LYS A 70 -11.16 -10.22 10.76
N PHE A 71 -9.86 -9.97 10.59
CA PHE A 71 -8.85 -11.02 10.36
C PHE A 71 -7.76 -11.11 11.45
N PRO A 72 -8.10 -11.18 12.75
CA PRO A 72 -7.10 -11.25 13.81
C PRO A 72 -6.26 -12.53 13.70
N TRP A 73 -6.87 -13.64 13.29
CA TRP A 73 -6.22 -14.94 13.08
C TRP A 73 -5.12 -14.91 12.00
N ALA A 74 -5.27 -14.05 10.98
CA ALA A 74 -4.32 -13.96 9.89
C ALA A 74 -3.05 -13.18 10.29
N MET A 75 -3.11 -12.32 11.32
CA MET A 75 -1.99 -11.46 11.73
C MET A 75 -0.77 -12.26 12.22
N PHE A 76 -0.97 -13.50 12.65
CA PHE A 76 0.09 -14.40 13.11
C PHE A 76 0.81 -15.14 11.97
N ALA A 77 0.36 -15.00 10.72
CA ALA A 77 0.99 -15.65 9.56
C ALA A 77 2.48 -15.28 9.45
N LYS A 78 3.34 -16.25 9.13
CA LYS A 78 4.78 -16.03 8.90
C LYS A 78 4.99 -15.32 7.56
N SER A 79 6.14 -14.66 7.39
CA SER A 79 6.53 -14.02 6.12
C SER A 79 6.73 -15.00 4.95
N THR A 80 6.85 -16.30 5.25
CA THR A 80 7.02 -17.39 4.29
C THR A 80 5.73 -18.18 4.05
N PHE A 81 4.57 -17.64 4.41
CA PHE A 81 3.29 -18.31 4.17
C PHE A 81 3.05 -18.48 2.66
N GLU A 82 2.63 -19.68 2.28
CA GLU A 82 2.23 -20.09 0.94
C GLU A 82 0.83 -20.71 1.04
N PHE A 83 -0.06 -20.38 0.09
CA PHE A 83 -1.47 -20.76 0.10
C PHE A 83 -1.70 -22.05 -0.69
#